data_AF-A0AAW1ZIS9-F1
#
_entry.id   AF-A0AAW1ZIS9-F1
#
_cell.length_a   1.000
_cell.length_b   1.000
_cell.length_c   1.000
_cell.angle_alpha   90.00
_cell.angle_beta   90.00
_cell.angle_gamma   90.00
#
_symmetry.space_group_name_H-M   'P 1'
#
loop_
_entity.id
_entity.type
_entity.pdbx_description
1 polymer ?
#
loop_
_entity_poly.entity_id
_entity_poly.type
_entity_poly.pdbx_seq_one_letter_code
_entity_poly.pdbx_strand_id
1 'polypeptide(L)'
;VSEALTDDLLLVYTDHLTMVKANMEIRFRDLLNLDVPSWVVQPFQADVIESEAAIQEHLVDIQCDDEAQAIFRTSGWCSMWVKYAQQYPALWQKIRLPILAFPTTYLVEQGFSQVIHMQSKYRNHLDLHASGALRLKLTSLQPAVKKLAEKHRAQGSH
;
A
#
# COMPACT_ATOMS: atom_id res chain seq x y z
N VAL A 1 22.55 11.49 -31.45
CA VAL A 1 22.05 10.58 -32.50
C VAL A 1 20.84 9.88 -31.91
N SER A 2 19.64 10.15 -32.41
CA SER A 2 18.45 9.40 -32.00
C SER A 2 18.62 8.00 -32.59
N GLU A 3 18.86 7.01 -31.73
CA GLU A 3 18.86 5.60 -32.16
C GLU A 3 17.48 5.33 -32.77
N ALA A 4 17.44 4.98 -34.06
CA ALA A 4 16.17 4.74 -34.73
C ALA A 4 15.53 3.51 -34.08
N LEU A 5 14.30 3.68 -33.56
CA LEU A 5 13.55 2.59 -32.95
C LEU A 5 13.24 1.57 -34.05
N THR A 6 13.93 0.44 -34.06
CA THR A 6 13.70 -0.64 -35.04
C THR A 6 12.48 -1.47 -34.64
N ASP A 7 11.85 -2.11 -35.63
CA ASP A 7 10.71 -3.01 -35.39
C ASP A 7 11.06 -4.16 -34.44
N ASP A 8 12.30 -4.67 -34.51
CA ASP A 8 12.80 -5.69 -33.58
C ASP A 8 12.86 -5.19 -32.13
N LEU A 9 13.31 -3.95 -31.91
CA LEU A 9 13.33 -3.33 -30.58
C LEU A 9 11.91 -3.08 -30.05
N LEU A 10 11.01 -2.63 -30.92
CA LEU A 10 9.59 -2.45 -30.59
C LEU A 10 8.95 -3.77 -30.16
N LEU A 11 9.26 -4.87 -30.84
CA LEU A 11 8.75 -6.20 -30.49
C LEU A 11 9.22 -6.62 -29.10
N VAL A 12 10.52 -6.48 -28.80
CA VAL A 12 11.08 -6.80 -27.48
C VAL A 12 10.43 -5.99 -26.36
N TYR A 13 10.21 -4.68 -26.56
CA TYR A 13 9.53 -3.85 -25.57
C TYR A 13 8.07 -4.26 -25.38
N THR A 14 7.37 -4.59 -26.46
CA THR A 14 5.97 -5.00 -26.40
C THR A 14 5.81 -6.33 -25.66
N ASP A 15 6.70 -7.29 -25.91
CA ASP A 15 6.74 -8.57 -25.18
C ASP A 15 7.01 -8.34 -23.69
N HIS A 16 7.99 -7.49 -23.37
CA HIS A 16 8.31 -7.16 -21.99
C HIS A 16 7.13 -6.50 -21.26
N LEU A 17 6.49 -5.50 -21.88
CA LEU A 17 5.32 -4.83 -21.30
C LEU A 17 4.14 -5.80 -21.12
N THR A 18 3.93 -6.72 -22.05
CA THR A 18 2.91 -7.77 -21.94
C THR A 18 3.19 -8.69 -20.76
N MET A 19 4.45 -9.10 -20.57
CA MET A 19 4.86 -9.91 -19.44
C MET A 19 4.71 -9.16 -18.11
N VAL A 20 5.08 -7.88 -18.06
CA VAL A 20 4.90 -7.03 -16.87
C VAL A 20 3.42 -6.91 -16.53
N LYS A 21 2.55 -6.65 -17.52
CA LYS A 21 1.10 -6.59 -17.33
C LYS A 21 0.56 -7.89 -16.73
N ALA A 22 0.89 -9.04 -17.33
CA ALA A 22 0.44 -10.34 -16.81
C ALA A 22 0.93 -10.60 -15.38
N ASN A 23 2.17 -10.23 -15.05
CA ASN A 23 2.69 -10.35 -13.70
C ASN A 23 1.94 -9.43 -12.71
N MET A 24 1.60 -8.20 -13.10
CA MET A 24 0.82 -7.29 -12.24
C MET A 24 -0.60 -7.82 -12.03
N GLU A 25 -1.26 -8.33 -13.06
CA GLU A 25 -2.59 -8.95 -12.95
C GLU A 25 -2.59 -10.16 -12.01
N ILE A 26 -1.55 -10.99 -12.06
CA ILE A 26 -1.39 -12.11 -11.12
C ILE A 26 -1.13 -11.59 -9.70
N ARG A 27 -0.21 -10.63 -9.55
CA ARG A 27 0.25 -10.14 -8.24
C ARG A 27 -0.82 -9.36 -7.49
N PHE A 28 -1.68 -8.63 -8.20
CA PHE A 28 -2.76 -7.83 -7.62
C PHE A 28 -4.15 -8.44 -7.82
N ARG A 29 -4.23 -9.70 -8.26
CA ARG A 29 -5.50 -10.40 -8.47
C ARG A 29 -6.43 -10.31 -7.26
N ASP A 30 -5.89 -10.57 -6.08
CA ASP A 30 -6.66 -10.58 -4.83
C ASP A 30 -7.20 -9.19 -4.46
N LEU A 31 -6.48 -8.13 -4.85
CA LEU A 31 -6.91 -6.74 -4.67
C LEU A 31 -7.97 -6.34 -5.71
N LEU A 32 -7.75 -6.70 -6.98
CA LEU A 32 -8.70 -6.40 -8.07
C LEU A 32 -10.05 -7.10 -7.85
N ASN A 33 -10.02 -8.28 -7.23
CA ASN A 33 -11.20 -9.06 -6.87
C ASN A 33 -11.66 -8.77 -5.43
N LEU A 34 -11.05 -7.81 -4.73
CA LEU A 34 -11.44 -7.48 -3.38
C LEU A 34 -12.78 -6.74 -3.40
N ASP A 35 -13.83 -7.46 -3.03
CA ASP A 35 -15.12 -6.84 -2.77
C ASP A 35 -15.11 -6.21 -1.37
N VAL A 36 -15.31 -4.89 -1.32
CA VAL A 36 -15.37 -4.14 -0.07
C VAL A 36 -16.83 -3.75 0.15
N PRO A 37 -17.52 -4.37 1.13
CA PRO A 37 -18.91 -4.04 1.41
C PRO A 37 -19.08 -2.56 1.74
N SER A 38 -20.19 -1.97 1.27
CA SER A 38 -20.50 -0.55 1.47
C SER A 38 -20.49 -0.15 2.95
N TRP A 39 -20.97 -1.03 3.84
CA TRP A 39 -20.97 -0.82 5.29
C TRP A 39 -19.57 -0.70 5.90
N VAL A 40 -18.51 -1.17 5.24
CA VAL A 40 -17.13 -0.98 5.72
C VAL A 40 -16.68 0.47 5.55
N VAL A 41 -17.00 1.09 4.41
CA VAL A 41 -16.55 2.45 4.08
C VAL A 41 -17.54 3.51 4.56
N GLN A 42 -18.84 3.18 4.49
CA GLN A 42 -19.95 4.06 4.85
C GLN A 42 -20.91 3.36 5.83
N PRO A 43 -20.45 2.96 7.04
CA PRO A 43 -21.26 2.21 7.99
C PRO A 43 -22.58 2.88 8.35
N PHE A 44 -22.62 4.21 8.43
CA PHE A 44 -23.81 4.98 8.82
C PHE A 44 -24.79 5.29 7.67
N GLN A 45 -24.44 4.91 6.43
CA GLN A 45 -25.31 5.07 5.26
C GLN A 45 -25.71 3.72 4.65
N ALA A 46 -25.09 2.63 5.08
CA ALA A 46 -25.35 1.31 4.54
C ALA A 46 -26.70 0.77 5.02
N ASP A 47 -27.40 0.09 4.11
CA ASP A 47 -28.57 -0.69 4.47
C ASP A 47 -28.12 -1.96 5.20
N VAL A 48 -28.55 -2.07 6.46
CA VAL A 48 -28.24 -3.24 7.29
C VAL A 48 -28.90 -4.49 6.71
N ILE A 49 -30.05 -4.36 6.05
CA ILE A 49 -30.81 -5.50 5.50
C ILE A 49 -30.01 -6.20 4.38
N GLU A 50 -29.22 -5.45 3.62
CA GLU A 50 -28.35 -5.98 2.56
C GLU A 50 -27.09 -6.69 3.11
N SER A 51 -26.81 -6.55 4.40
CA SER A 51 -25.65 -7.17 5.06
C SER A 51 -25.95 -8.60 5.53
N GLU A 52 -24.90 -9.40 5.76
CA GLU A 52 -25.04 -10.78 6.25
C GLU A 52 -25.78 -10.81 7.60
N ALA A 53 -26.77 -11.70 7.77
CA ALA A 53 -27.58 -11.80 8.99
C ALA A 53 -26.76 -11.87 10.29
N ALA A 54 -25.59 -12.52 10.25
CA ALA A 54 -24.69 -12.67 11.38
C ALA A 54 -24.04 -11.35 11.87
N ILE A 55 -24.09 -10.28 11.07
CA ILE A 55 -23.50 -8.98 11.41
C ILE A 55 -24.53 -7.86 11.54
N GLN A 56 -25.80 -8.11 11.21
CA GLN A 56 -26.83 -7.06 11.17
C GLN A 56 -27.02 -6.40 12.53
N GLU A 57 -27.18 -7.18 13.60
CA GLU A 57 -27.34 -6.65 14.96
C GLU A 57 -26.15 -5.77 15.37
N HIS A 58 -24.93 -6.25 15.14
CA HIS A 58 -23.71 -5.48 15.41
C HIS A 58 -23.59 -4.20 14.58
N LEU A 59 -24.08 -4.22 13.34
CA LEU A 59 -24.11 -3.01 12.50
C LEU A 59 -25.13 -2.00 13.02
N VAL A 60 -26.30 -2.44 13.47
CA VAL A 60 -27.29 -1.56 14.11
C VAL A 60 -26.69 -0.92 15.35
N ASP A 61 -26.05 -1.71 16.21
CA ASP A 61 -25.41 -1.20 17.43
C ASP A 61 -24.42 -0.07 17.11
N ILE A 62 -23.56 -0.26 16.10
CA ILE A 62 -22.60 0.76 15.67
C ILE A 62 -23.29 1.96 15.03
N GLN A 63 -24.33 1.76 14.23
CA GLN A 63 -25.06 2.86 13.61
C GLN A 63 -25.77 3.75 14.65
N CYS A 64 -26.13 3.18 15.80
CA CYS A 64 -26.71 3.89 16.93
C CYS A 64 -25.68 4.43 17.95
N ASP A 65 -24.38 4.20 17.74
CA ASP A 65 -23.31 4.69 18.61
C ASP A 65 -22.83 6.08 18.16
N ASP A 66 -23.21 7.11 18.93
CA ASP A 66 -22.82 8.50 18.70
C ASP A 66 -21.29 8.71 18.78
N GLU A 67 -20.59 7.95 19.63
CA GLU A 67 -19.12 8.01 19.74
C GLU A 67 -18.47 7.42 18.48
N ALA A 68 -18.99 6.29 17.98
CA ALA A 68 -18.54 5.71 16.73
C ALA A 68 -18.75 6.69 15.57
N GLN A 69 -19.91 7.36 15.52
CA GLN A 69 -20.21 8.34 14.49
C GLN A 69 -19.29 9.57 14.57
N ALA A 70 -18.98 10.05 15.78
CA ALA A 70 -18.04 11.16 15.98
C ALA A 70 -16.63 10.78 15.51
N ILE A 71 -16.17 9.56 15.80
CA ILE A 71 -14.84 9.08 15.39
C ILE A 71 -14.78 8.91 13.88
N PHE A 72 -15.82 8.36 13.26
CA PHE A 72 -15.91 8.27 11.81
C PHE A 72 -15.79 9.65 11.14
N ARG A 73 -16.50 10.66 11.66
CA ARG A 73 -16.48 12.02 11.10
C ARG A 73 -15.13 12.74 11.30
N THR A 74 -14.42 12.45 12.39
CA THR A 74 -13.17 13.15 12.74
C THR A 74 -11.92 12.45 12.21
N SER A 75 -11.91 11.12 12.23
CA SER A 75 -10.72 10.27 12.02
C SER A 75 -10.89 9.27 10.88
N GLY A 76 -12.07 9.18 10.27
CA GLY A 76 -12.39 8.26 9.18
C GLY A 76 -12.72 6.84 9.62
N TRP A 77 -13.20 6.04 8.65
CA TRP A 77 -13.67 4.67 8.86
C TRP A 77 -12.57 3.71 9.35
N CYS A 78 -11.35 3.76 8.78
CA CYS A 78 -10.24 2.90 9.22
C CYS A 78 -9.97 3.02 10.72
N SER A 79 -9.85 4.26 11.22
CA SER A 79 -9.55 4.56 12.61
C SER A 79 -10.66 4.09 13.55
N MET A 80 -11.92 4.28 13.12
CA MET A 80 -13.09 3.77 13.83
C MET A 80 -13.02 2.25 13.97
N TRP A 81 -12.89 1.51 12.87
CA TRP A 81 -12.90 0.05 12.92
C TRP A 81 -11.75 -0.55 13.72
N VAL A 82 -10.57 0.07 13.68
CA VAL A 82 -9.43 -0.36 14.51
C VAL A 82 -9.74 -0.20 16.00
N LYS A 83 -10.42 0.89 16.39
CA LYS A 83 -10.84 1.10 17.79
C LYS A 83 -11.86 0.05 18.24
N TYR A 84 -12.84 -0.25 17.39
CA TYR A 84 -13.94 -1.18 17.71
C TYR A 84 -13.62 -2.65 17.42
N ALA A 85 -12.40 -2.96 16.97
CA ALA A 85 -11.98 -4.30 16.55
C ALA A 85 -12.18 -5.39 17.62
N GLN A 86 -11.95 -5.05 18.89
CA GLN A 86 -12.11 -5.99 20.01
C GLN A 86 -13.57 -6.15 20.45
N GLN A 87 -14.37 -5.09 20.33
CA GLN A 87 -15.76 -5.07 20.75
C GLN A 87 -16.67 -5.79 19.76
N TYR A 88 -16.35 -5.70 18.46
CA TYR A 88 -17.12 -6.32 17.39
C TYR A 88 -16.25 -7.26 16.54
N PRO A 89 -15.82 -8.41 17.09
CA PRO A 89 -14.91 -9.32 16.41
C PRO A 89 -15.49 -9.91 15.12
N ALA A 90 -16.81 -10.10 15.05
CA ALA A 90 -17.49 -10.57 13.83
C ALA A 90 -17.35 -9.57 12.67
N LEU A 91 -17.54 -8.27 12.95
CA LEU A 91 -17.30 -7.20 11.98
C LEU A 91 -15.81 -7.12 11.63
N TRP A 92 -14.93 -7.15 12.63
CA TRP A 92 -13.49 -7.04 12.44
C TRP A 92 -12.91 -8.13 11.52
N GLN A 93 -13.42 -9.36 11.61
CA GLN A 93 -12.98 -10.44 10.73
C GLN A 93 -13.18 -10.13 9.24
N LYS A 94 -14.23 -9.38 8.90
CA LYS A 94 -14.55 -8.96 7.53
C LYS A 94 -13.75 -7.72 7.11
N ILE A 95 -13.49 -6.81 8.05
CA ILE A 95 -12.83 -5.52 7.77
C ILE A 95 -11.30 -5.60 7.72
N ARG A 96 -10.68 -6.51 8.49
CA ARG A 96 -9.21 -6.56 8.65
C ARG A 96 -8.44 -6.69 7.34
N LEU A 97 -8.99 -7.44 6.38
CA LEU A 97 -8.35 -7.65 5.07
C LEU A 97 -8.45 -6.39 4.19
N PRO A 98 -9.64 -5.77 4.02
CA PRO A 98 -9.75 -4.45 3.39
C PRO A 98 -8.81 -3.41 4.00
N ILE A 99 -8.79 -3.26 5.32
CA ILE A 99 -7.90 -2.28 5.99
C ILE A 99 -6.43 -2.57 5.74
N LEU A 100 -6.02 -3.85 5.64
CA LEU A 100 -4.63 -4.21 5.37
C LEU A 100 -4.26 -4.03 3.89
N ALA A 101 -5.21 -4.23 2.97
CA ALA A 101 -4.98 -4.09 1.53
C ALA A 101 -4.65 -2.64 1.15
N PHE A 102 -5.32 -1.65 1.73
CA PHE A 102 -5.11 -0.22 1.39
C PHE A 102 -3.69 0.32 1.67
N PRO A 103 -3.06 0.06 2.83
CA PRO A 103 -1.66 0.40 3.06
C PRO A 103 -0.72 -0.31 2.09
N THR A 104 -1.02 -1.55 1.68
CA THR A 104 -0.13 -2.30 0.78
C THR A 104 -0.13 -1.73 -0.64
N THR A 105 -1.26 -1.24 -1.15
CA THR A 105 -1.32 -0.57 -2.46
C THR A 105 -0.61 0.77 -2.44
N TYR A 106 -0.89 1.58 -1.41
CA TYR A 106 -0.21 2.86 -1.23
C TYR A 106 1.31 2.69 -1.12
N LEU A 107 1.79 1.72 -0.33
CA LEU A 107 3.23 1.46 -0.20
C LEU A 107 3.87 0.94 -1.49
N VAL A 108 3.12 0.16 -2.29
CA VAL A 108 3.57 -0.29 -3.60
C VAL A 108 3.68 0.88 -4.59
N GLU A 109 2.67 1.74 -4.67
CA GLU A 109 2.66 2.94 -5.51
C GLU A 109 3.77 3.92 -5.10
N GLN A 110 3.92 4.16 -3.80
CA GLN A 110 5.03 4.94 -3.25
C GLN A 110 6.38 4.28 -3.59
N GLY A 111 6.46 2.95 -3.50
CA GLY A 111 7.61 2.16 -3.91
C GLY A 111 8.04 2.44 -5.34
N PHE A 112 7.11 2.29 -6.29
CA PHE A 112 7.37 2.58 -7.70
C PHE A 112 7.76 4.03 -7.94
N SER A 113 7.04 4.97 -7.32
CA SER A 113 7.35 6.41 -7.43
C SER A 113 8.77 6.72 -6.96
N GLN A 114 9.21 6.10 -5.85
CA GLN A 114 10.57 6.26 -5.34
C GLN A 114 11.61 5.61 -6.24
N VAL A 115 11.33 4.44 -6.81
CA VAL A 115 12.21 3.79 -7.81
C VAL A 115 12.42 4.70 -9.01
N ILE A 116 11.35 5.25 -9.58
CA ILE A 116 11.42 6.18 -10.71
C ILE A 116 12.19 7.46 -10.34
N HIS A 117 11.93 8.04 -9.17
CA HIS A 117 12.67 9.21 -8.69
C HIS A 117 14.17 8.93 -8.49
N MET A 118 14.54 7.77 -7.95
CA MET A 118 15.94 7.36 -7.79
C MET A 118 16.60 7.09 -9.15
N GLN A 119 15.93 6.36 -10.05
CA GLN A 119 16.44 6.07 -11.39
C GLN A 119 16.52 7.29 -12.29
N SER A 120 15.75 8.35 -12.05
CA SER A 120 15.85 9.60 -12.83
C SER A 120 16.99 10.51 -12.35
N LYS A 121 17.26 10.56 -11.04
CA LYS A 121 18.32 11.42 -10.45
C LYS A 121 19.70 10.77 -10.33
N TYR A 122 19.77 9.45 -10.11
CA TYR A 122 21.01 8.76 -9.73
C TYR A 122 21.47 7.71 -10.75
N ARG A 123 21.16 7.92 -12.04
CA ARG A 123 21.34 6.96 -13.16
C ARG A 123 22.67 6.21 -13.21
N ASN A 124 23.76 6.73 -12.62
CA ASN A 124 25.10 6.14 -12.75
C ASN A 124 25.75 5.64 -11.44
N HIS A 125 25.10 5.73 -10.27
CA HIS A 125 25.81 5.50 -8.99
C HIS A 125 25.13 4.59 -7.96
N LEU A 126 23.84 4.27 -8.09
CA LEU A 126 23.13 3.48 -7.08
C LEU A 126 22.49 2.24 -7.69
N ASP A 127 23.05 1.06 -7.40
CA ASP A 127 22.32 -0.19 -7.55
C ASP A 127 21.16 -0.19 -6.54
N LEU A 128 19.95 0.06 -7.03
CA LEU A 128 18.74 0.10 -6.22
C LEU A 128 18.46 -1.23 -5.51
N HIS A 129 18.85 -2.34 -6.12
CA HIS A 129 18.62 -3.68 -5.57
C HIS A 129 19.59 -3.97 -4.43
N ALA A 130 20.88 -3.66 -4.60
CA ALA A 130 21.91 -3.92 -3.59
C ALA A 130 22.02 -2.85 -2.48
N SER A 131 21.67 -1.59 -2.75
CA SER A 131 21.93 -0.47 -1.82
C SER A 131 20.99 -0.40 -0.61
N GLY A 132 19.82 -1.06 -0.67
CA GLY A 132 18.79 -0.94 0.37
C GLY A 132 18.16 0.46 0.48
N ALA A 133 18.44 1.38 -0.44
CA ALA A 133 17.95 2.76 -0.41
C ALA A 133 16.43 2.85 -0.50
N LEU A 134 15.81 1.98 -1.32
CA LEU A 134 14.36 1.89 -1.41
C LEU A 134 13.74 1.48 -0.07
N ARG A 135 14.33 0.51 0.63
CA ARG A 135 13.87 0.08 1.95
C ARG A 135 13.92 1.22 2.97
N LEU A 136 14.99 2.01 2.98
CA LEU A 136 15.13 3.18 3.86
C LEU A 136 14.11 4.29 3.54
N LYS A 137 13.66 4.42 2.28
CA LYS A 137 12.64 5.42 1.89
C LYS A 137 11.21 4.98 2.15
N LEU A 138 10.94 3.67 2.11
CA LEU A 138 9.59 3.12 2.30
C LEU A 138 9.29 2.76 3.76
N THR A 139 10.29 2.79 4.64
CA THR A 139 10.11 2.44 6.05
C THR A 139 10.58 3.59 6.93
N SER A 140 10.10 3.64 8.17
CA SER A 140 10.60 4.55 9.20
C SER A 140 11.99 4.15 9.75
N LEU A 141 12.70 3.23 9.08
CA LEU A 141 14.01 2.75 9.50
C LEU A 141 15.04 3.86 9.34
N GLN A 142 15.68 4.23 10.44
CA GLN A 142 16.78 5.18 10.43
C GLN A 142 18.08 4.46 10.03
N PRO A 143 18.89 5.03 9.13
CA PRO A 143 20.21 4.49 8.84
C PRO A 143 21.04 4.42 10.12
N ALA A 144 21.84 3.37 10.29
CA ALA A 144 22.75 3.25 11.42
C ALA A 144 23.99 4.14 11.23
N VAL A 145 23.79 5.46 11.16
CA VAL A 145 24.80 6.46 10.78
C VAL A 145 26.05 6.37 11.65
N LYS A 146 25.90 6.13 12.96
CA LYS A 146 27.04 5.99 13.90
C LYS A 146 27.94 4.80 13.53
N LYS A 147 27.35 3.62 13.29
CA LYS A 147 28.09 2.42 12.86
C LYS A 147 28.72 2.60 11.47
N LEU A 148 28.09 3.39 10.60
CA LEU A 148 28.62 3.71 9.28
C LEU A 148 29.85 4.63 9.40
N ALA A 149 29.75 5.67 10.23
CA ALA A 149 30.82 6.63 10.48
C ALA A 149 32.03 5.98 11.15
N GLU A 150 31.82 5.07 12.11
CA GLU A 150 32.89 4.29 12.75
C GLU A 150 33.67 3.41 11.76
N LYS A 151 33.01 2.90 10.72
CA LYS A 151 33.63 2.08 9.67
C LYS A 151 34.23 2.92 8.53
N HIS A 152 33.90 4.21 8.46
CA HIS A 152 34.39 5.10 7.42
C HIS A 152 35.80 5.58 7.78
N ARG A 153 36.84 4.93 7.21
CA ARG A 153 38.21 5.47 7.28
C ARG A 153 38.26 6.76 6.49
N ALA A 154 38.56 7.89 7.14
CA ALA A 154 38.87 9.12 6.45
C ALA A 154 40.06 8.86 5.51
N GLN A 155 39.82 8.90 4.20
CA GLN A 155 40.93 9.01 3.26
C GLN A 155 41.48 10.42 3.46
N GLY A 156 42.66 10.51 4.07
CA GLY A 156 43.37 11.77 4.17
C GLY A 156 43.56 12.34 2.76
N SER A 157 43.15 13.59 2.55
CA SER A 157 43.45 14.30 1.32
C SER A 157 44.96 14.57 1.25
N HIS A 158 45.55 14.29 0.10
CA HIS A 158 46.91 14.71 -0.25
C HIS A 158 46.93 16.19 -0.67
#